data_AF-A0A0F9A988-F1
#
_entry.id   AF-A0A0F9A988-F1
#
_cell.length_a   1.000
_cell.length_b   1.000
_cell.length_c   1.000
_cell.angle_alpha   90.00
_cell.angle_beta   90.00
_cell.angle_gamma   90.00
#
_symmetry.space_group_name_H-M   'P 1'
#
loop_
_entity.id
_entity.type
_entity.pdbx_description
1 polymer ?
#
loop_
_entity_poly.entity_id
_entity_poly.type
_entity_poly.pdbx_seq_one_letter_code
_entity_poly.pdbx_strand_id
1 'polypeptide(L)'
;MNITNGEIILAREALQNLIALRIPAMLAFKLAKLTNKVNVLYQDVELTRVSLVRQYGVEKEGNFSVEEASEEDKTKFWKEYVSVLNKEVELDTETINLPDDLEVEPSTLMPLVKFME
;
A
#
# COMPACT_ATOMS: atom_id res chain seq x y z
N MET A 1 -9.46 5.19 -11.72
CA MET A 1 -9.75 3.75 -11.51
C MET A 1 -10.20 3.52 -10.07
N ASN A 2 -10.96 2.45 -9.80
CA ASN A 2 -11.31 2.05 -8.43
C ASN A 2 -10.31 1.03 -7.89
N ILE A 3 -9.81 1.28 -6.68
CA ILE A 3 -8.81 0.45 -6.01
C ILE A 3 -9.11 0.38 -4.51
N THR A 4 -8.91 -0.78 -3.90
CA THR A 4 -9.05 -0.95 -2.46
C THR A 4 -7.82 -0.41 -1.72
N ASN A 5 -8.00 0.03 -0.49
CA ASN A 5 -6.87 0.42 0.37
C ASN A 5 -5.88 -0.74 0.58
N GLY A 6 -6.36 -1.99 0.61
CA GLY A 6 -5.49 -3.18 0.63
C GLY A 6 -4.59 -3.27 -0.61
N GLU A 7 -5.14 -3.04 -1.79
CA GLU A 7 -4.36 -3.01 -3.04
C GLU A 7 -3.37 -1.83 -3.08
N ILE A 8 -3.71 -0.67 -2.50
CA ILE A 8 -2.80 0.48 -2.38
C ILE A 8 -1.54 0.11 -1.57
N ILE A 9 -1.69 -0.63 -0.47
CA ILE A 9 -0.56 -1.09 0.35
C ILE A 9 0.37 -1.98 -0.48
N LEU A 10 -0.18 -2.97 -1.17
CA LEU A 10 0.58 -3.92 -1.98
C LEU A 10 1.25 -3.22 -3.18
N ALA A 11 0.54 -2.32 -3.85
CA ALA A 11 1.06 -1.56 -4.98
C ALA A 11 2.22 -0.66 -4.57
N ARG A 12 2.17 -0.04 -3.37
CA ARG A 12 3.26 0.81 -2.88
C ARG A 12 4.58 0.05 -2.78
N GLU A 13 4.57 -1.13 -2.17
CA GLU A 13 5.77 -1.97 -2.02
C GLU A 13 6.30 -2.41 -3.40
N ALA A 14 5.40 -2.88 -4.26
CA ALA A 14 5.75 -3.27 -5.61
C ALA A 14 6.37 -2.13 -6.44
N LEU A 15 5.82 -0.91 -6.35
CA LEU A 15 6.37 0.26 -7.04
C LEU A 15 7.76 0.64 -6.53
N GLN A 16 8.01 0.53 -5.22
CA GLN A 16 9.33 0.78 -4.65
C GLN A 16 10.37 -0.21 -5.17
N ASN A 17 10.01 -1.50 -5.23
CA ASN A 17 10.88 -2.54 -5.79
C ASN A 17 11.16 -2.29 -7.28
N LEU A 18 10.14 -1.88 -8.04
CA LEU A 18 10.27 -1.62 -9.48
C LEU A 18 11.15 -0.40 -9.78
N ILE A 19 11.05 0.67 -8.98
CA ILE A 19 11.88 1.88 -9.11
C ILE A 19 13.35 1.59 -8.77
N ALA A 20 13.62 0.61 -7.91
CA ALA A 20 14.98 0.20 -7.57
C ALA A 20 15.71 -0.49 -8.75
N LEU A 21 14.97 -0.93 -9.77
CA LEU A 21 15.56 -1.51 -10.98
C LEU A 21 16.15 -0.44 -11.90
N ARG A 22 17.16 -0.84 -12.69
CA ARG A 22 17.73 0.03 -13.71
C ARG A 22 16.79 0.10 -14.92
N ILE A 23 15.89 1.07 -14.91
CA ILE A 23 14.86 1.28 -15.95
C ILE A 23 15.12 2.56 -16.78
N PRO A 24 14.53 2.68 -17.98
CA PRO A 24 14.61 3.90 -18.78
C PRO A 24 14.09 5.13 -18.04
N ALA A 25 14.72 6.29 -18.22
CA ALA A 25 14.41 7.51 -17.47
C ALA A 25 12.94 7.95 -17.56
N MET A 26 12.31 7.80 -18.73
CA MET A 26 10.89 8.13 -18.90
C MET A 26 9.98 7.18 -18.12
N LEU A 27 10.30 5.89 -18.07
CA LEU A 27 9.56 4.92 -17.27
C LEU A 27 9.73 5.20 -15.78
N ALA A 28 10.96 5.48 -15.33
CA ALA A 28 11.23 5.90 -13.96
C ALA A 28 10.41 7.12 -13.55
N PHE A 29 10.30 8.12 -14.44
CA PHE A 29 9.48 9.30 -14.20
C PHE A 29 7.99 8.98 -14.07
N LYS A 30 7.44 8.12 -14.94
CA LYS A 30 6.04 7.66 -14.86
C LYS A 30 5.78 6.89 -13.56
N LEU A 31 6.66 5.96 -13.20
CA LEU A 31 6.57 5.19 -11.95
C LEU A 31 6.68 6.09 -10.72
N ALA A 32 7.55 7.10 -10.74
CA ALA A 32 7.65 8.05 -9.64
C ALA A 32 6.36 8.86 -9.45
N LYS A 33 5.73 9.30 -10.56
CA LYS A 33 4.42 9.97 -10.50
C LYS A 33 3.34 9.06 -9.92
N LEU A 34 3.26 7.81 -10.40
CA LEU A 34 2.32 6.84 -9.89
C LEU A 34 2.55 6.57 -8.39
N THR A 35 3.80 6.38 -7.99
CA THR A 35 4.22 6.17 -6.59
C THR A 35 3.80 7.34 -5.71
N ASN A 36 3.93 8.59 -6.18
CA ASN A 36 3.48 9.74 -5.41
C ASN A 36 1.96 9.73 -5.18
N LYS A 37 1.16 9.37 -6.19
CA LYS A 37 -0.29 9.26 -6.04
C LYS A 37 -0.69 8.13 -5.09
N VAL A 38 -0.05 6.96 -5.21
CA VAL A 38 -0.26 5.82 -4.31
C VAL A 38 0.16 6.16 -2.88
N ASN A 39 1.28 6.88 -2.69
CA ASN A 39 1.77 7.27 -1.37
C ASN A 39 0.81 8.21 -0.63
N VAL A 40 0.11 9.11 -1.33
CA VAL A 40 -0.90 9.97 -0.70
C VAL A 40 -2.01 9.13 -0.09
N LEU A 41 -2.56 8.18 -0.85
CA LEU A 41 -3.61 7.27 -0.36
C LEU A 41 -3.10 6.35 0.76
N TYR A 42 -1.88 5.84 0.61
CA TYR A 42 -1.24 5.00 1.63
C TYR A 42 -1.07 5.73 2.96
N GLN A 43 -0.71 7.02 2.95
CA GLN A 43 -0.54 7.80 4.18
C GLN A 43 -1.83 7.86 4.99
N ASP A 44 -2.98 8.03 4.34
CA ASP A 44 -4.28 8.05 5.02
C ASP A 44 -4.61 6.70 5.68
N VAL A 45 -4.29 5.59 4.99
CA VAL A 45 -4.45 4.23 5.52
C VAL A 45 -3.53 4.00 6.71
N GLU A 46 -2.26 4.42 6.62
CA GLU A 46 -1.27 4.24 7.67
C GLU A 46 -1.58 5.10 8.90
N LEU A 47 -2.03 6.34 8.72
CA LEU A 47 -2.52 7.19 9.82
C LEU A 47 -3.69 6.53 10.55
N THR A 48 -4.61 5.93 9.80
CA THR A 48 -5.74 5.19 10.37
C THR A 48 -5.25 3.97 11.14
N ARG A 49 -4.32 3.18 10.58
CA ARG A 49 -3.71 2.02 11.25
C ARG A 49 -3.03 2.43 12.55
N VAL A 50 -2.22 3.50 12.55
CA VAL A 50 -1.54 4.02 13.73
C VAL A 50 -2.54 4.48 14.79
N SER A 51 -3.63 5.14 14.39
CA SER A 51 -4.71 5.52 15.32
C SER A 51 -5.36 4.31 15.96
N LEU A 52 -5.68 3.27 15.18
CA LEU A 52 -6.25 2.02 15.68
C LEU A 52 -5.29 1.27 16.61
N VAL A 53 -3.99 1.26 16.29
CA VAL A 53 -2.95 0.69 17.18
C VAL A 53 -2.87 1.45 18.50
N ARG A 54 -3.00 2.78 18.51
CA ARG A 54 -3.04 3.56 19.75
C ARG A 54 -4.31 3.32 20.56
N GLN A 55 -5.43 3.07 19.88
CA GLN A 55 -6.73 2.85 20.51
C GLN A 55 -6.86 1.46 21.15
N TYR A 56 -6.36 0.43 20.46
CA TYR A 56 -6.54 -0.97 20.83
C TYR A 56 -5.25 -1.66 21.31
N GLY A 57 -4.10 -1.02 21.13
CA GLY A 57 -2.81 -1.55 21.55
C GLY A 57 -2.47 -1.24 23.00
N VAL A 58 -1.43 -1.91 23.47
CA VAL A 58 -0.82 -1.69 24.79
C VAL A 58 0.43 -0.85 24.60
N GLU A 59 0.59 0.19 25.42
CA GLU A 59 1.80 1.00 25.44
C GLU A 59 2.89 0.33 26.28
N LYS A 60 4.08 0.15 25.68
CA LYS A 60 5.31 -0.25 26.36
C LYS A 60 6.47 0.59 25.88
N GLU A 61 7.20 1.19 26.83
CA GLU A 61 8.39 2.01 26.54
C GLU A 61 8.14 3.12 25.51
N GLY A 62 6.93 3.70 25.51
CA GLY A 62 6.52 4.75 24.58
C GLY A 62 6.07 4.26 23.20
N ASN A 63 5.96 2.95 22.98
CA ASN A 63 5.47 2.35 21.74
C ASN A 63 4.15 1.60 21.98
N PHE A 64 3.20 1.73 21.07
CA PHE A 64 1.94 0.98 21.11
C PHE A 64 2.04 -0.27 20.23
N SER A 65 1.60 -1.42 20.74
CA SER A 65 1.50 -2.67 19.99
C SER A 65 0.18 -3.39 20.25
N VAL A 66 -0.42 -3.93 19.18
CA VAL A 66 -1.65 -4.75 19.27
C VAL A 66 -1.32 -6.22 19.59
N GLU A 67 -0.07 -6.65 19.41
CA GLU A 67 0.33 -8.05 19.65
C GLU A 67 0.12 -8.48 21.11
N GLU A 68 0.30 -7.54 22.03
CA GLU A 68 0.20 -7.74 23.47
C GLU A 68 -1.16 -7.35 24.04
N ALA A 69 -2.08 -6.87 23.19
CA ALA A 69 -3.43 -6.53 23.60
C ALA A 69 -4.27 -7.78 23.92
N SER A 70 -5.43 -7.55 24.54
CA SER A 70 -6.40 -8.61 24.77
C SER A 70 -6.92 -9.17 23.43
N GLU A 71 -7.37 -10.43 23.41
CA GLU A 71 -7.99 -11.01 22.21
C GLU A 71 -9.25 -10.24 21.77
N GLU A 72 -9.96 -9.62 22.72
CA GLU A 72 -11.10 -8.75 22.44
C GLU A 72 -10.66 -7.50 21.65
N ASP A 73 -9.60 -6.81 22.09
CA ASP A 73 -9.11 -5.60 21.44
C ASP A 73 -8.43 -5.89 20.11
N LYS A 74 -7.71 -7.02 19.99
CA LYS A 74 -7.22 -7.52 18.70
C LYS A 74 -8.35 -7.75 17.71
N THR A 75 -9.46 -8.33 18.18
CA THR A 75 -10.65 -8.56 17.34
C THR A 75 -11.27 -7.24 16.89
N LYS A 76 -11.39 -6.26 17.78
CA LYS A 76 -11.90 -4.91 17.43
C LYS A 76 -10.99 -4.21 16.43
N PHE A 77 -9.68 -4.23 16.66
CA PHE A 77 -8.67 -3.70 15.76
C PHE A 77 -8.81 -4.29 14.36
N TRP A 78 -8.80 -5.62 14.23
CA TRP A 78 -8.88 -6.27 12.93
C TRP A 78 -10.20 -6.01 12.23
N LYS A 79 -11.32 -5.99 12.96
CA LYS A 79 -12.63 -5.69 12.40
C LYS A 79 -12.66 -4.30 11.76
N GLU A 80 -12.17 -3.29 12.47
CA GLU A 80 -12.11 -1.92 11.94
C GLU A 80 -11.10 -1.78 10.82
N TYR A 81 -9.90 -2.33 11.00
CA TYR A 81 -8.84 -2.21 10.01
C TYR A 81 -9.20 -2.92 8.70
N VAL A 82 -9.80 -4.12 8.75
CA VAL A 82 -10.30 -4.81 7.55
C VAL A 82 -11.39 -3.98 6.84
N SER A 83 -12.25 -3.28 7.58
CA SER A 83 -13.21 -2.36 6.97
C SER A 83 -12.54 -1.21 6.22
N VAL A 84 -11.41 -0.71 6.73
CA VAL A 84 -10.60 0.30 6.06
C VAL A 84 -9.94 -0.28 4.81
N LEU A 85 -9.34 -1.46 4.91
CA LEU A 85 -8.64 -2.13 3.80
C LEU A 85 -9.57 -2.42 2.62
N ASN A 86 -10.82 -2.84 2.90
CA ASN A 86 -11.81 -3.18 1.88
C ASN A 86 -12.51 -1.97 1.26
N LYS A 87 -12.28 -0.75 1.77
CA LYS A 87 -12.87 0.46 1.19
C LYS A 87 -12.23 0.74 -0.16
N GLU A 88 -13.07 0.93 -1.17
CA GLU A 88 -12.66 1.40 -2.49
C GLU A 88 -12.48 2.93 -2.49
N VAL A 89 -11.45 3.37 -3.19
CA VAL A 89 -11.17 4.78 -3.46
C VAL A 89 -10.93 4.97 -4.95
N GLU A 90 -11.27 6.17 -5.44
CA GLU A 90 -10.96 6.56 -6.80
C GLU A 90 -9.52 7.07 -6.88
N LEU A 91 -8.74 6.48 -7.77
CA LEU A 91 -7.39 6.90 -8.09
C LEU A 91 -7.33 7.33 -9.56
N ASP A 92 -7.19 8.63 -9.78
CA ASP A 92 -6.92 9.18 -11.09
C ASP A 92 -5.42 9.05 -11.42
N THR A 93 -5.06 8.19 -12.37
CA THR A 93 -3.69 8.02 -12.85
C THR A 93 -3.67 7.45 -14.26
N GLU A 94 -2.59 7.75 -14.98
CA GLU A 94 -2.25 7.07 -16.23
C GLU A 94 -1.77 5.65 -15.92
N THR A 95 -2.01 4.76 -16.87
CA THR A 95 -1.47 3.41 -16.93
C THR A 95 0.02 3.44 -17.32
N ILE A 96 0.74 2.37 -16.97
CA ILE A 96 2.17 2.20 -17.21
C ILE A 96 2.41 1.02 -18.15
N ASN A 97 3.35 1.20 -19.09
CA ASN A 97 3.78 0.15 -20.01
C ASN A 97 5.18 -0.28 -19.62
N LEU A 98 5.31 -1.55 -19.22
CA LEU A 98 6.60 -2.15 -18.89
C LEU A 98 7.18 -2.80 -20.14
N PRO A 99 8.50 -2.69 -20.37
CA PRO A 99 9.17 -3.42 -21.45
C PRO A 99 9.04 -4.94 -21.27
N ASP A 100 8.82 -5.68 -22.36
CA ASP A 100 8.70 -7.15 -22.34
C ASP A 100 9.98 -7.86 -21.87
N ASP A 101 11.13 -7.20 -22.04
CA ASP A 101 12.46 -7.68 -21.66
C ASP A 101 12.86 -7.29 -20.22
N LEU A 102 11.97 -6.63 -19.48
CA LEU A 102 12.24 -6.27 -18.09
C LEU A 102 12.12 -7.50 -17.19
N GLU A 103 13.25 -7.96 -16.67
CA GLU A 103 13.29 -9.04 -15.67
C GLU A 103 12.78 -8.54 -14.31
N VAL A 104 11.55 -8.91 -13.96
CA VAL A 104 10.91 -8.60 -12.67
C VAL A 104 10.26 -9.86 -12.10
N GLU A 105 10.43 -10.06 -10.79
CA GLU A 105 9.73 -11.13 -10.09
C GLU A 105 8.20 -11.00 -10.23
N PRO A 106 7.47 -12.08 -10.53
CA PRO A 106 6.00 -12.04 -10.65
C PRO A 106 5.29 -11.47 -9.42
N SER A 107 5.85 -11.66 -8.23
CA SER A 107 5.35 -11.11 -6.97
C SER A 107 5.36 -9.58 -6.93
N THR A 108 6.27 -8.94 -7.67
CA THR A 108 6.33 -7.47 -7.81
C THR A 108 5.34 -6.99 -8.88
N LEU A 109 5.05 -7.79 -9.92
CA LEU A 109 4.13 -7.38 -10.98
C LEU A 109 2.65 -7.57 -10.61
N MET A 110 2.31 -8.63 -9.88
CA MET A 110 0.91 -8.94 -9.54
C MET A 110 0.15 -7.77 -8.88
N PRO A 111 0.72 -7.05 -7.90
CA PRO A 111 0.05 -5.87 -7.31
C PRO A 111 -0.12 -4.69 -8.26
N LEU A 112 0.59 -4.68 -9.40
CA LEU A 112 0.61 -3.58 -10.37
C LEU A 112 -0.31 -3.80 -11.56
N VAL A 113 -0.96 -4.96 -11.69
CA VAL A 113 -1.78 -5.32 -12.87
C VAL A 113 -2.85 -4.28 -13.18
N LYS A 114 -3.51 -3.71 -12.17
CA LYS A 114 -4.54 -2.66 -12.37
C LYS A 114 -3.99 -1.34 -12.93
N PHE A 115 -2.67 -1.15 -12.87
CA PHE A 115 -1.99 0.05 -13.33
C PHE A 115 -1.36 -0.15 -14.71
N MET A 116 -1.40 -1.35 -15.28
CA MET A 116 -0.74 -1.68 -16.54
C MET A 116 -1.74 -1.73 -17.69
N GLU A 117 -1.28 -1.44 -18.92
CA GLU A 117 -2.04 -1.68 -20.16
C GLU A 117 -1.80 -3.08 -20.73
#